data_AF-A0A3M9ZQC6-F1
#
_entry.id   AF-A0A3M9ZQC6-F1
#
_cell.length_a   1.000
_cell.length_b   1.000
_cell.length_c   1.000
_cell.angle_alpha   90.00
_cell.angle_beta   90.00
_cell.angle_gamma   90.00
#
_symmetry.space_group_name_H-M   'P 1'
#
loop_
_entity.id
_entity.type
_entity.pdbx_description
1 polymer ?
#
loop_
_entity_poly.entity_id
_entity_poly.type
_entity_poly.pdbx_seq_one_letter_code
_entity_poly.pdbx_strand_id
1 'polypeptide(L)'
;MGIERYIAAASMGLFAMFAAEIVVFYNFLQDPHMPIEASPKILQFVSIGVAPACILAAVSYIMSRRYGSRAIGAMICAGGAAMLAGMAYAHTQVGGIAAEHLEFAVVAVPAVFAAVSVPVIVVGASLLRERKRPRRHSSIDHASWTQSDD
;
A
#
# COMPACT_ATOMS: atom_id res chain seq x y z
N MET A 1 -7.75 -11.18 14.55
CA MET A 1 -7.29 -10.31 13.45
C MET A 1 -5.93 -10.77 12.94
N GLY A 2 -5.79 -12.03 12.52
CA GLY A 2 -4.52 -12.55 12.01
C GLY A 2 -4.38 -12.27 10.52
N ILE A 3 -5.30 -12.83 9.73
CA ILE A 3 -5.24 -12.84 8.27
C ILE A 3 -5.25 -11.44 7.65
N GLU A 4 -6.09 -10.52 8.16
CA GLU A 4 -6.17 -9.14 7.64
C GLU A 4 -4.84 -8.40 7.81
N ARG A 5 -4.13 -8.70 8.90
CA ARG A 5 -2.84 -8.12 9.24
C ARG A 5 -1.74 -8.64 8.32
N TYR A 6 -1.77 -9.93 7.98
CA TYR A 6 -0.85 -10.52 7.01
C TYR A 6 -1.10 -10.01 5.59
N ILE A 7 -2.36 -9.88 5.17
CA ILE A 7 -2.72 -9.31 3.85
C ILE A 7 -2.26 -7.85 3.76
N ALA A 8 -2.42 -7.08 4.84
CA ALA A 8 -1.97 -5.69 4.87
C ALA A 8 -0.44 -5.59 4.85
N ALA A 9 0.26 -6.44 5.61
CA ALA A 9 1.72 -6.53 5.58
C ALA A 9 2.24 -6.95 4.19
N ALA A 10 1.57 -7.89 3.52
CA ALA A 10 1.89 -8.27 2.15
C ALA A 10 1.72 -7.07 1.20
N SER A 11 0.60 -6.35 1.28
CA SER A 11 0.38 -5.15 0.45
C SER A 11 1.47 -4.08 0.66
N MET A 12 1.88 -3.85 1.90
CA MET A 12 2.97 -2.93 2.25
C MET A 12 4.31 -3.39 1.64
N GLY A 13 4.59 -4.69 1.71
CA GLY A 13 5.77 -5.29 1.10
C GLY A 13 5.80 -5.13 -0.42
N LEU A 14 4.69 -5.39 -1.12
CA LEU A 14 4.63 -5.21 -2.57
C LEU A 14 4.77 -3.73 -2.98
N PHE A 15 4.21 -2.79 -2.23
CA PHE A 15 4.44 -1.36 -2.49
C PHE A 15 5.91 -0.96 -2.36
N ALA A 16 6.58 -1.45 -1.31
CA ALA A 16 8.01 -1.19 -1.10
C ALA A 16 8.88 -1.85 -2.19
N MET A 17 8.56 -3.08 -2.57
CA MET A 17 9.24 -3.80 -3.65
C MET A 17 9.10 -3.05 -4.98
N PHE A 18 7.88 -2.66 -5.36
CA PHE A 18 7.64 -1.92 -6.60
C PHE A 18 8.40 -0.59 -6.63
N ALA A 19 8.41 0.15 -5.51
CA ALA A 19 9.20 1.37 -5.38
C ALA A 19 10.69 1.11 -5.61
N ALA A 20 11.25 0.05 -5.00
CA ALA A 20 12.65 -0.32 -5.18
C ALA A 20 12.96 -0.74 -6.63
N GLU A 21 12.10 -1.54 -7.26
CA GLU A 21 12.26 -1.96 -8.66
C GLU A 21 12.32 -0.77 -9.61
N ILE A 22 11.45 0.22 -9.45
CA ILE A 22 11.47 1.43 -10.28
C ILE A 22 12.76 2.22 -10.08
N VAL A 23 13.23 2.37 -8.83
CA VAL A 23 14.49 3.07 -8.55
C VAL A 23 15.69 2.35 -9.17
N VAL A 24 15.77 1.02 -9.00
CA VAL A 24 16.84 0.21 -9.60
C VAL A 24 16.79 0.26 -11.13
N PHE A 25 15.59 0.21 -11.71
CA PHE A 25 15.41 0.30 -13.15
C PHE A 25 15.87 1.65 -13.70
N TYR A 26 15.60 2.75 -13.00
CA TYR A 26 16.00 4.09 -13.42
C TYR A 26 17.51 4.26 -13.35
N ASN A 27 18.13 3.69 -12.32
CA ASN A 27 19.59 3.67 -12.22
C ASN A 27 20.22 2.86 -13.36
N PHE A 28 19.62 1.74 -13.74
CA PHE A 28 20.07 0.95 -14.91
C PHE A 28 19.93 1.73 -16.23
N LEU A 29 18.88 2.54 -16.40
CA LEU A 29 18.69 3.37 -17.59
C LEU A 29 19.70 4.53 -17.72
N GLN A 30 20.42 4.88 -16.66
CA GLN A 30 21.47 5.91 -16.72
C GLN A 30 22.76 5.40 -17.37
N ASP A 31 23.05 4.10 -17.27
CA ASP A 31 24.19 3.44 -17.94
C ASP A 31 23.76 2.07 -18.48
N PRO A 32 23.01 2.05 -19.61
CA PRO A 32 22.47 0.81 -20.14
C PRO A 32 23.59 -0.01 -20.80
N HIS A 33 24.02 -1.08 -20.14
CA HIS A 33 24.95 -2.05 -20.74
C HIS A 33 24.32 -2.92 -21.86
N MET A 34 22.99 -2.81 -22.06
CA MET A 34 22.25 -3.50 -23.12
C MET A 34 21.12 -2.60 -23.67
N PRO A 35 20.82 -2.64 -24.97
CA PRO A 35 19.70 -1.92 -25.55
C PRO A 35 18.39 -2.56 -25.06
N ILE A 36 17.65 -1.82 -24.24
CA ILE A 36 16.42 -2.28 -23.61
C ILE A 36 15.30 -1.29 -23.91
N GLU A 37 14.16 -1.79 -24.37
CA GLU A 37 12.94 -1.00 -24.49
C GLU A 37 12.30 -0.81 -23.11
N ALA A 38 12.14 0.44 -22.67
CA ALA A 38 11.76 0.76 -21.30
C ALA A 38 10.26 0.55 -21.04
N SER A 39 9.40 0.90 -22.01
CA SER A 39 7.94 0.82 -21.85
C SER A 39 7.40 -0.56 -21.48
N PRO A 40 7.75 -1.67 -22.18
CA PRO A 40 7.20 -2.99 -21.88
C PRO A 40 7.60 -3.50 -20.49
N LYS A 41 8.84 -3.21 -20.06
CA LYS A 41 9.35 -3.62 -18.75
C LYS A 41 8.66 -2.89 -17.60
N ILE A 42 8.43 -1.59 -17.73
CA ILE A 42 7.72 -0.85 -16.69
C ILE A 42 6.28 -1.36 -16.55
N LEU A 43 5.58 -1.62 -17.66
CA LEU A 43 4.23 -2.21 -17.61
C LEU A 43 4.21 -3.58 -16.93
N GLN A 44 5.26 -4.39 -17.12
CA GLN A 44 5.41 -5.66 -16.42
C GLN A 44 5.60 -5.47 -14.90
N PHE A 45 6.45 -4.54 -14.46
CA PHE A 45 6.61 -4.22 -13.04
C PHE A 45 5.31 -3.72 -12.40
N VAL A 46 4.54 -2.92 -13.14
CA VAL A 46 3.21 -2.48 -12.69
C VAL A 46 2.28 -3.68 -12.47
N SER A 47 2.27 -4.62 -13.40
CA SER A 47 1.40 -5.80 -13.31
C SER A 47 1.78 -6.76 -12.17
N ILE A 48 3.07 -6.90 -11.86
CA ILE A 48 3.57 -7.86 -10.86
C ILE A 48 3.67 -7.23 -9.46
N GLY A 49 3.95 -5.92 -9.38
CA GLY A 49 4.15 -5.20 -8.13
C GLY A 49 2.89 -4.46 -7.66
N VAL A 50 2.64 -3.29 -8.24
CA VAL A 50 1.65 -2.35 -7.70
C VAL A 50 0.19 -2.80 -7.91
N ALA A 51 -0.12 -3.49 -9.01
CA ALA A 51 -1.47 -3.99 -9.27
C ALA A 51 -1.96 -4.97 -8.18
N PRO A 52 -1.24 -6.06 -7.86
CA PRO A 52 -1.61 -6.93 -6.74
C PRO A 52 -1.51 -6.22 -5.38
N ALA A 53 -0.57 -5.29 -5.18
CA ALA A 53 -0.47 -4.50 -3.95
C ALA A 53 -1.75 -3.72 -3.66
N CYS A 54 -2.29 -3.03 -4.67
CA CYS A 54 -3.52 -2.25 -4.58
C CYS A 54 -4.73 -3.13 -4.24
N ILE A 55 -4.83 -4.31 -4.86
CA ILE A 55 -5.92 -5.26 -4.59
C ILE A 55 -5.83 -5.74 -3.13
N LEU A 56 -4.66 -6.15 -2.66
CA LEU A 56 -4.47 -6.60 -1.28
C LEU A 56 -4.77 -5.49 -0.26
N ALA A 57 -4.32 -4.26 -0.54
CA ALA A 57 -4.63 -3.10 0.30
C ALA A 57 -6.14 -2.84 0.38
N ALA A 58 -6.84 -2.90 -0.76
CA ALA A 58 -8.29 -2.72 -0.83
C ALA A 58 -9.05 -3.83 -0.09
N VAL A 59 -8.64 -5.09 -0.25
CA VAL A 59 -9.23 -6.24 0.46
C VAL A 59 -9.02 -6.11 1.96
N SER A 60 -7.79 -5.80 2.42
CA SER A 60 -7.49 -5.55 3.83
C SER A 60 -8.33 -4.41 4.41
N TYR A 61 -8.54 -3.35 3.65
CA TYR A 61 -9.41 -2.24 4.03
C TYR A 61 -10.87 -2.68 4.19
N ILE A 62 -11.44 -3.39 3.20
CA ILE A 62 -12.84 -3.84 3.22
C ILE A 62 -13.10 -4.78 4.41
N MET A 63 -12.17 -5.68 4.71
CA MET A 63 -12.31 -6.57 5.86
C MET A 63 -12.21 -5.80 7.19
N SER A 64 -11.26 -4.88 7.29
CA SER A 64 -11.00 -4.13 8.52
C SER A 64 -12.00 -3.01 8.79
N ARG A 65 -12.71 -2.49 7.79
CA ARG A 65 -13.67 -1.38 7.96
C ARG A 65 -14.82 -1.72 8.93
N ARG A 66 -15.17 -3.01 9.08
CA ARG A 66 -16.23 -3.48 9.98
C ARG A 66 -15.78 -3.61 11.43
N TYR A 67 -14.49 -3.86 11.65
CA TYR A 67 -13.92 -4.13 12.97
C TYR A 67 -13.08 -2.96 13.52
N GLY A 68 -12.59 -2.06 12.66
CA GLY A 68 -11.81 -0.87 13.02
C GLY A 68 -10.47 -1.24 13.66
N SER A 69 -9.40 -1.35 12.85
CA SER A 69 -8.07 -1.68 13.34
C SER A 69 -7.05 -0.60 12.98
N ARG A 70 -6.57 0.12 13.99
CA ARG A 70 -5.52 1.14 13.82
C ARG A 70 -4.24 0.56 13.23
N ALA A 71 -3.86 -0.66 13.63
CA ALA A 71 -2.66 -1.32 13.13
C ALA A 71 -2.71 -1.59 11.62
N ILE A 72 -3.89 -1.98 11.11
CA ILE A 72 -4.06 -2.27 9.69
C ILE A 72 -4.09 -0.99 8.86
N GLY A 73 -4.78 0.05 9.35
CA GLY A 73 -4.74 1.38 8.72
C GLY A 73 -3.33 1.96 8.65
N ALA A 74 -2.53 1.80 9.71
CA ALA A 74 -1.14 2.25 9.76
C ALA A 74 -0.27 1.53 8.71
N MET A 75 -0.41 0.22 8.53
CA MET A 75 0.36 -0.53 7.53
C MET A 75 0.00 -0.12 6.09
N ILE A 76 -1.29 0.09 5.79
CA ILE A 76 -1.72 0.57 4.47
C ILE A 76 -1.18 1.98 4.21
N CYS A 77 -1.23 2.87 5.21
CA CYS A 77 -0.61 4.20 5.11
C CYS A 77 0.90 4.11 4.89
N ALA A 78 1.58 3.25 5.63
CA ALA A 78 3.03 3.05 5.52
C ALA A 78 3.41 2.55 4.12
N GLY A 79 2.66 1.60 3.56
CA GLY A 79 2.86 1.13 2.18
C GLY A 79 2.67 2.25 1.15
N GLY A 80 1.59 3.04 1.27
CA GLY A 80 1.36 4.19 0.40
C GLY A 80 2.46 5.26 0.52
N ALA A 81 2.93 5.55 1.73
CA ALA A 81 4.01 6.50 1.97
C ALA A 81 5.35 6.00 1.42
N ALA A 82 5.65 4.71 1.56
CA ALA A 82 6.84 4.09 0.96
C ALA A 82 6.80 4.19 -0.57
N MET A 83 5.65 3.93 -1.18
CA MET A 83 5.46 4.11 -2.62
C MET A 83 5.67 5.57 -3.04
N LEU A 84 5.08 6.53 -2.30
CA LEU A 84 5.24 7.96 -2.58
C LEU A 84 6.71 8.38 -2.52
N ALA A 85 7.44 7.95 -1.48
CA ALA A 85 8.86 8.26 -1.33
C ALA A 85 9.70 7.67 -2.47
N GLY A 86 9.44 6.42 -2.87
CA GLY A 86 10.11 5.78 -3.99
C GLY A 86 9.87 6.49 -5.32
N MET A 87 8.62 6.87 -5.60
CA MET A 87 8.28 7.62 -6.82
C MET A 87 8.86 9.03 -6.81
N ALA A 88 8.90 9.71 -5.67
CA ALA A 88 9.53 11.02 -5.54
C ALA A 88 11.04 10.93 -5.82
N TYR A 89 11.72 9.90 -5.30
CA TYR A 89 13.12 9.66 -5.59
C TYR A 89 13.35 9.33 -7.07
N ALA A 90 12.55 8.43 -7.65
CA ALA A 90 12.61 8.10 -9.07
C ALA A 90 12.40 9.34 -9.96
N HIS A 91 11.51 10.26 -9.59
CA HIS A 91 11.29 11.52 -10.30
C HIS A 91 12.55 12.41 -10.35
N THR A 92 13.39 12.39 -9.31
CA THR A 92 14.68 13.12 -9.34
C THR A 92 15.70 12.50 -10.30
N GLN A 93 15.59 11.19 -10.54
CA GLN A 93 16.49 10.46 -11.43
C GLN A 93 16.14 10.62 -12.92
N VAL A 94 14.89 11.00 -13.24
CA VAL A 94 14.40 11.25 -14.62
C VAL A 94 15.30 12.25 -15.36
N GLY A 95 15.77 13.30 -14.67
CA GLY A 95 16.61 14.34 -15.29
C GLY A 95 18.01 13.88 -15.72
N GLY A 96 18.47 12.71 -15.26
CA GLY A 96 19.78 12.15 -15.62
C GLY A 96 19.72 11.06 -16.70
N ILE A 97 18.54 10.75 -17.23
CA ILE A 97 18.36 9.70 -18.24
C ILE A 97 18.59 10.29 -19.64
N ALA A 98 19.35 9.58 -20.48
CA ALA A 98 19.62 9.98 -21.86
C ALA A 98 18.32 10.16 -22.65
N ALA A 99 18.25 11.22 -23.46
CA ALA A 99 17.05 11.61 -24.23
C ALA A 99 16.52 10.50 -25.16
N GLU A 100 17.33 9.50 -25.50
CA GLU A 100 16.94 8.36 -26.33
C GLU A 100 16.06 7.32 -25.61
N HIS A 101 16.06 7.30 -24.27
CA HIS A 101 15.23 6.42 -23.44
C HIS A 101 14.11 7.17 -22.70
N LEU A 102 13.96 8.46 -22.99
CA LEU A 102 12.88 9.32 -22.49
C LEU A 102 11.56 9.03 -23.22
N GLU A 103 11.08 7.80 -23.06
CA GLU A 103 9.74 7.43 -23.48
C GLU A 103 8.71 7.99 -22.50
N PHE A 104 7.51 8.30 -23.01
CA PHE A 104 6.41 8.83 -22.20
C PHE A 104 6.15 8.00 -20.94
N ALA A 105 6.33 6.68 -21.00
CA ALA A 105 6.19 5.79 -19.84
C ALA A 105 7.17 6.13 -18.70
N VAL A 106 8.44 6.44 -19.01
CA VAL A 106 9.47 6.76 -18.00
C VAL A 106 9.17 8.10 -17.33
N VAL A 107 8.58 9.07 -18.03
CA VAL A 107 8.18 10.34 -17.41
C VAL A 107 6.86 10.22 -16.65
N ALA A 108 5.90 9.47 -17.20
CA ALA A 108 4.55 9.38 -16.65
C ALA A 108 4.45 8.48 -15.41
N VAL A 109 5.23 7.39 -15.34
CA VAL A 109 5.11 6.38 -14.27
C VAL A 109 5.31 6.96 -12.87
N PRO A 110 6.39 7.73 -12.57
CA PRO A 110 6.58 8.30 -11.24
C PRO A 110 5.44 9.26 -10.86
N ALA A 111 4.97 10.07 -11.81
CA ALA A 111 3.88 11.02 -11.58
C ALA A 111 2.53 10.31 -11.34
N VAL A 112 2.21 9.29 -12.14
CA VAL A 112 0.97 8.51 -12.00
C VAL A 112 0.96 7.75 -10.69
N PHE A 113 2.04 7.05 -10.32
CA PHE A 113 2.07 6.29 -9.07
C PHE A 113 2.19 7.19 -7.84
N ALA A 114 2.82 8.37 -7.95
CA ALA A 114 2.71 9.39 -6.91
C ALA A 114 1.24 9.81 -6.71
N ALA A 115 0.50 10.07 -7.79
CA ALA A 115 -0.93 10.40 -7.72
C ALA A 115 -1.78 9.25 -7.14
N VAL A 116 -1.47 7.99 -7.47
CA VAL A 116 -2.15 6.79 -6.93
C VAL A 116 -1.83 6.58 -5.45
N SER A 117 -0.67 6.99 -4.96
CA SER A 117 -0.32 6.85 -3.54
C SER A 117 -1.21 7.69 -2.62
N VAL A 118 -1.68 8.86 -3.09
CA VAL A 118 -2.54 9.77 -2.34
C VAL A 118 -3.86 9.09 -1.90
N PRO A 119 -4.70 8.52 -2.79
CA PRO A 119 -5.91 7.82 -2.37
C PRO A 119 -5.59 6.60 -1.50
N VAL A 120 -4.49 5.88 -1.73
CA VAL A 120 -4.10 4.75 -0.85
C VAL A 120 -3.84 5.22 0.58
N ILE A 121 -3.12 6.33 0.75
CA ILE A 121 -2.85 6.94 2.07
C ILE A 121 -4.16 7.44 2.70
N VAL A 122 -5.02 8.12 1.92
CA VAL A 122 -6.32 8.62 2.42
C VAL A 122 -7.21 7.46 2.90
N VAL A 123 -7.25 6.35 2.16
CA VAL A 123 -8.00 5.14 2.52
C VAL A 123 -7.40 4.46 3.75
N GLY A 124 -6.07 4.39 3.87
CA GLY A 124 -5.42 3.91 5.10
C GLY A 124 -5.72 4.80 6.30
N ALA A 125 -5.70 6.12 6.12
CA ALA A 125 -5.92 7.11 7.16
C ALA A 125 -7.38 7.15 7.63
N SER A 126 -8.34 6.88 6.74
CA SER A 126 -9.74 6.76 7.13
C SER A 126 -9.98 5.57 8.06
N LEU A 127 -9.17 4.50 7.98
CA LEU A 127 -9.17 3.38 8.92
C LEU A 127 -8.57 3.75 10.29
N LEU A 128 -7.60 4.66 10.33
CA LEU A 128 -7.03 5.22 11.55
C LEU A 128 -8.04 6.12 12.28
N ARG A 129 -8.93 6.78 11.53
CA ARG A 129 -9.96 7.66 12.04
C ARG A 129 -11.13 6.84 12.63
N GLU A 130 -10.91 6.43 13.85
CA GLU A 130 -11.78 5.60 14.68
C GLU A 130 -13.27 5.99 14.64
N ARG A 131 -14.13 5.06 14.20
CA ARG A 131 -15.54 5.04 14.61
C ARG A 131 -15.59 4.37 15.98
N LYS A 132 -15.66 5.16 17.06
CA LYS A 132 -16.00 4.66 18.41
C LYS A 132 -17.22 3.75 18.30
N ARG A 133 -17.07 2.44 18.47
CA ARG A 133 -18.23 1.54 18.57
C ARG A 133 -18.70 1.58 20.03
N PRO A 134 -20.01 1.76 20.30
CA PRO A 134 -20.54 1.69 21.65
C PRO A 134 -20.24 0.29 22.19
N ARG A 135 -19.61 0.24 23.37
CA ARG A 135 -19.42 -0.98 24.14
C ARG A 135 -20.80 -1.62 24.30
N ARG A 136 -21.03 -2.79 23.70
CA ARG A 136 -22.17 -3.62 24.09
C ARG A 136 -21.82 -4.15 25.47
N HIS A 137 -22.29 -3.46 26.49
CA HIS A 137 -22.25 -3.91 27.88
C HIS A 137 -23.08 -5.19 27.95
N SER A 138 -22.43 -6.34 27.93
CA SER A 138 -23.05 -7.59 28.40
C SER A 138 -22.94 -7.58 29.92
N SER A 139 -23.80 -6.80 30.60
CA SER A 139 -24.32 -7.26 31.89
C SER A 139 -25.29 -8.36 31.51
N ILE A 140 -24.77 -9.59 31.55
CA ILE A 140 -25.61 -10.74 31.86
C ILE A 140 -25.34 -10.94 33.34
N ASP A 141 -26.28 -10.44 34.14
CA ASP A 141 -26.31 -10.60 35.59
C ASP A 141 -26.22 -12.08 35.94
N HIS A 142 -25.08 -12.49 36.50
CA HIS A 142 -24.92 -13.79 37.16
C HIS A 142 -25.46 -13.77 38.61
N ALA A 143 -26.46 -12.93 38.91
CA ALA A 143 -26.88 -12.63 40.28
C ALA A 143 -28.21 -13.28 40.70
N SER A 144 -28.61 -14.43 40.16
CA SER A 144 -29.89 -15.07 40.53
C SER A 144 -29.85 -16.58 40.82
N TRP A 145 -28.68 -17.18 41.08
CA TRP A 145 -28.59 -18.61 41.41
C TRP A 145 -28.07 -18.90 42.82
N THR A 146 -28.10 -17.91 43.72
CA THR A 146 -27.75 -18.11 45.14
C THR A 146 -28.86 -17.61 46.04
N GLN A 147 -30.07 -18.15 45.91
CA GLN A 147 -31.01 -18.14 47.03
C GLN A 147 -32.15 -19.14 46.84
N SER A 148 -32.36 -19.95 47.88
CA SER A 148 -33.39 -20.97 48.10
C SER A 148 -33.19 -22.27 47.27
N ASP A 149 -33.04 -23.45 47.87
CA ASP A 149 -33.76 -23.99 49.01
C ASP A 149 -32.86 -24.90 49.89
N ASP A 150 -32.80 -24.59 51.18
CA ASP A 150 -32.66 -25.55 52.29
C ASP A 150 -34.06 -26.03 52.69
#